data_AF-A0A956SIN6-F1
#
_entry.id   AF-A0A956SIN6-F1
#
_cell.length_a   1.000
_cell.length_b   1.000
_cell.length_c   1.000
_cell.angle_alpha   90.00
_cell.angle_beta   90.00
_cell.angle_gamma   90.00
#
_symmetry.space_group_name_H-M   'P 1'
#
loop_
_entity.id
_entity.type
_entity.pdbx_description
1 polymer ?
#
loop_
_entity_poly.entity_id
_entity_poly.type
_entity_poly.pdbx_seq_one_letter_code
_entity_poly.pdbx_strand_id
1 'polypeptide(L)'
;VENAATMGSSRGYEGLVKTPANYRRVEYKVVTRVPRARLESHLSKALLAGKVRMPRQKARNLARCLDLIEALGGAARARKAALSMPGTDAKIAFLKLFPGVGPKYARNSWMNVHHEDFLSTIAIDSRIQSISDAMGIRFRSYEEHEAFYRDVARDAGMDAWDLDRIMYRFRDEVLEAVRA
;
A
#
# COMPACT_ATOMS: atom_id res chain seq x y z
N VAL A 1 -2.82 -3.70 -7.49
CA VAL A 1 -2.41 -5.13 -7.41
C VAL A 1 -1.44 -5.37 -6.26
N GLU A 2 -0.35 -4.60 -6.14
CA GLU A 2 0.66 -4.78 -5.09
C GLU A 2 0.09 -4.74 -3.67
N ASN A 3 -0.77 -3.76 -3.36
CA ASN A 3 -1.47 -3.68 -2.07
C ASN A 3 -2.24 -4.98 -1.75
N ALA A 4 -2.91 -5.55 -2.75
CA ALA A 4 -3.61 -6.82 -2.60
C ALA A 4 -2.62 -7.98 -2.40
N ALA A 5 -1.46 -7.96 -3.06
CA ALA A 5 -0.44 -8.99 -2.94
C ALA A 5 0.19 -9.05 -1.53
N THR A 6 0.46 -7.90 -0.91
CA THR A 6 1.12 -7.81 0.40
C THR A 6 0.17 -7.86 1.59
N MET A 7 -1.12 -7.59 1.38
CA MET A 7 -2.09 -7.56 2.48
C MET A 7 -2.22 -8.91 3.19
N GLY A 8 -1.76 -8.95 4.45
CA GLY A 8 -1.81 -10.11 5.33
C GLY A 8 -0.62 -11.08 5.21
N SER A 9 0.26 -10.93 4.21
CA SER A 9 1.56 -11.62 4.11
C SER A 9 2.38 -11.09 2.93
N SER A 10 3.68 -10.83 3.15
CA SER A 10 4.64 -10.47 2.08
C SER A 10 4.86 -11.59 1.05
N ARG A 11 4.59 -12.86 1.39
CA ARG A 11 4.71 -14.00 0.46
C ARG A 11 3.89 -13.84 -0.82
N GLY A 12 2.75 -13.13 -0.74
CA GLY A 12 1.93 -12.86 -1.92
C GLY A 12 2.62 -11.93 -2.92
N TYR A 13 3.51 -11.03 -2.45
CA TYR A 13 4.33 -10.20 -3.34
C TYR A 13 5.36 -11.03 -4.09
N GLU A 14 6.09 -11.92 -3.39
CA GLU A 14 7.04 -12.84 -4.01
C GLU A 14 6.38 -13.75 -5.06
N GLY A 15 5.24 -14.34 -4.71
CA GLY A 15 4.53 -15.28 -5.58
C GLY A 15 3.75 -14.62 -6.72
N LEU A 16 3.23 -13.40 -6.55
CA LEU A 16 2.45 -12.72 -7.60
C LEU A 16 3.28 -11.70 -8.38
N VAL A 17 3.88 -10.74 -7.69
CA VAL A 17 4.49 -9.54 -8.30
C VAL A 17 5.88 -9.87 -8.86
N LYS A 18 6.71 -10.55 -8.08
CA LYS A 18 8.06 -10.96 -8.52
C LYS A 18 8.06 -12.19 -9.44
N THR A 19 6.93 -12.85 -9.63
CA THR A 19 6.80 -13.99 -10.56
C THR A 19 6.18 -13.50 -11.87
N PRO A 20 6.97 -13.31 -12.96
CA PRO A 20 6.48 -12.64 -14.17
C PRO A 20 5.28 -13.32 -14.81
N ALA A 21 5.22 -14.66 -14.77
CA ALA A 21 4.10 -15.43 -15.30
C ALA A 21 2.79 -15.14 -14.55
N ASN A 22 2.84 -14.95 -13.23
CA ASN A 22 1.68 -14.60 -12.43
C ASN A 22 1.33 -13.12 -12.58
N TYR A 23 2.32 -12.23 -12.55
CA TYR A 23 2.11 -10.79 -12.66
C TYR A 23 1.44 -10.40 -13.97
N ARG A 24 1.89 -10.96 -15.11
CA ARG A 24 1.29 -10.71 -16.43
C ARG A 24 -0.22 -10.94 -16.46
N ARG A 25 -0.74 -11.88 -15.65
CA ARG A 25 -2.18 -12.21 -15.63
C ARG A 25 -3.02 -11.12 -14.98
N VAL A 26 -2.43 -10.27 -14.13
CA VAL A 26 -3.11 -9.22 -13.36
C VAL A 26 -2.76 -7.81 -13.85
N GLU A 27 -1.97 -7.69 -14.91
CA GLU A 27 -1.67 -6.42 -15.57
C GLU A 27 -2.96 -5.80 -16.14
N TYR A 28 -3.06 -4.47 -16.04
CA TYR A 28 -4.23 -3.71 -16.48
C TYR A 28 -4.68 -4.07 -17.91
N LYS A 29 -3.74 -4.09 -18.87
CA LYS A 29 -4.00 -4.44 -20.28
C LYS A 29 -4.55 -5.85 -20.50
N VAL A 30 -4.30 -6.77 -19.57
CA VAL A 30 -4.78 -8.15 -19.62
C VAL A 30 -6.17 -8.22 -19.00
N VAL A 31 -6.34 -7.67 -17.79
CA VAL A 31 -7.61 -7.77 -17.06
C VAL A 31 -8.74 -6.98 -17.73
N THR A 32 -8.44 -5.91 -18.46
CA THR A 32 -9.44 -5.17 -19.26
C THR A 32 -10.02 -6.00 -20.41
N ARG A 33 -9.28 -6.99 -20.91
CA ARG A 33 -9.69 -7.88 -22.00
C ARG A 33 -10.42 -9.14 -21.50
N VAL A 34 -10.42 -9.39 -20.18
CA VAL A 34 -11.14 -10.52 -19.61
C VAL A 34 -12.64 -10.18 -19.56
N PRO A 35 -13.54 -11.04 -20.08
CA PRO A 35 -14.97 -10.83 -19.96
C PRO A 35 -15.39 -10.64 -18.49
N ARG A 36 -16.26 -9.67 -18.21
CA ARG A 36 -16.63 -9.29 -16.82
C ARG A 36 -17.17 -10.47 -16.01
N ALA A 37 -17.97 -11.34 -16.64
CA ALA A 37 -18.48 -12.58 -16.02
C ALA A 37 -17.38 -13.56 -15.56
N ARG A 38 -16.17 -13.45 -16.09
CA ARG A 38 -15.01 -14.32 -15.75
C ARG A 38 -13.92 -13.59 -14.98
N LEU A 39 -14.00 -12.26 -14.83
CA LEU A 39 -12.93 -11.43 -14.29
C LEU A 39 -12.54 -11.82 -12.87
N GLU A 40 -13.52 -11.98 -11.96
CA GLU A 40 -13.23 -12.37 -10.58
C GLU A 40 -12.60 -13.75 -10.49
N SER A 41 -13.07 -14.72 -11.28
CA SER A 41 -12.51 -16.06 -11.32
C SER A 41 -11.08 -16.06 -11.86
N HIS A 42 -10.81 -15.29 -12.92
CA HIS A 42 -9.48 -15.10 -13.49
C HIS A 42 -8.51 -14.50 -12.46
N LEU A 43 -8.91 -13.39 -11.81
CA LEU A 43 -8.12 -12.72 -10.78
C LEU A 43 -7.88 -13.65 -9.58
N SER A 44 -8.92 -14.33 -9.09
CA SER A 44 -8.82 -15.25 -7.96
C SER A 44 -7.82 -16.39 -8.24
N LYS A 45 -7.83 -16.96 -9.45
CA LYS A 45 -6.86 -17.99 -9.87
C LYS A 45 -5.43 -17.44 -9.93
N ALA A 46 -5.23 -16.22 -10.42
CA ALA A 46 -3.90 -15.60 -10.46
C ALA A 46 -3.38 -15.29 -9.05
N LEU A 47 -4.24 -14.75 -8.18
CA LEU A 47 -3.93 -14.47 -6.78
C LEU A 47 -3.61 -15.76 -6.00
N LEU A 48 -4.38 -16.82 -6.20
CA LEU A 48 -4.13 -18.13 -5.59
C LEU A 48 -2.78 -18.72 -6.05
N ALA A 49 -2.49 -18.68 -7.36
CA ALA A 49 -1.21 -19.13 -7.90
C ALA A 49 -0.03 -18.33 -7.32
N GLY A 50 -0.23 -17.04 -7.06
CA GLY A 50 0.74 -16.19 -6.38
C GLY A 50 0.78 -16.33 -4.85
N LYS A 51 0.09 -17.31 -4.27
CA LYS A 51 -0.01 -17.55 -2.82
C LYS A 51 -0.54 -16.34 -2.04
N VAL A 52 -1.35 -15.49 -2.68
CA VAL A 52 -1.94 -14.32 -2.04
C VAL A 52 -3.06 -14.75 -1.10
N ARG A 53 -3.02 -14.28 0.15
CA ARG A 53 -4.08 -14.54 1.15
C ARG A 53 -5.42 -13.92 0.72
N MET A 54 -6.52 -14.58 1.08
CA MET A 54 -7.89 -14.14 0.77
C MET A 54 -8.12 -13.88 -0.73
N PRO A 55 -7.72 -14.82 -1.63
CA PRO A 55 -7.69 -14.56 -3.07
C PRO A 55 -9.07 -14.22 -3.64
N ARG A 56 -10.14 -14.86 -3.15
CA ARG A 56 -11.52 -14.59 -3.58
C ARG A 56 -11.96 -13.16 -3.23
N GLN A 57 -11.78 -12.75 -1.97
CA GLN A 57 -12.15 -11.39 -1.54
C GLN A 57 -11.35 -10.33 -2.29
N LYS A 58 -10.05 -10.55 -2.46
CA LYS A 58 -9.19 -9.59 -3.17
C LYS A 58 -9.47 -9.56 -4.66
N ALA A 59 -9.88 -10.67 -5.27
CA ALA A 59 -10.34 -10.68 -6.65
C ALA A 59 -11.58 -9.80 -6.83
N ARG A 60 -12.58 -9.90 -5.94
CA ARG A 60 -13.75 -9.00 -5.93
C ARG A 60 -13.36 -7.54 -5.81
N ASN A 61 -12.47 -7.23 -4.87
CA ASN A 61 -11.98 -5.86 -4.69
C ASN A 61 -11.28 -5.34 -5.95
N LEU A 62 -10.38 -6.14 -6.55
CA LEU A 62 -9.66 -5.76 -7.76
C LEU A 62 -10.58 -5.61 -8.97
N ALA A 63 -11.62 -6.44 -9.12
CA ALA A 63 -12.63 -6.29 -10.16
C ALA A 63 -13.37 -4.94 -10.01
N ARG A 64 -13.81 -4.60 -8.79
CA ARG A 64 -14.42 -3.29 -8.52
C ARG A 64 -13.45 -2.12 -8.72
N CYS A 65 -12.17 -2.28 -8.39
CA CYS A 65 -11.15 -1.28 -8.71
C CYS A 65 -11.05 -1.06 -10.22
N LEU A 66 -11.12 -2.13 -11.02
CA LEU A 66 -11.12 -2.00 -12.47
C LEU A 66 -12.35 -1.23 -12.94
N ASP A 67 -13.54 -1.52 -12.42
CA ASP A 67 -14.76 -0.78 -12.78
C ASP A 67 -14.65 0.72 -12.44
N LEU A 68 -14.06 1.08 -11.30
CA LEU A 68 -13.78 2.47 -10.94
C LEU A 68 -12.78 3.14 -11.91
N ILE A 69 -11.71 2.43 -12.28
CA ILE A 69 -10.73 2.95 -13.26
C ILE A 69 -11.41 3.19 -14.61
N GLU A 70 -12.23 2.25 -15.08
CA GLU A 70 -12.97 2.39 -16.34
C GLU A 70 -13.98 3.55 -16.27
N ALA A 71 -14.69 3.72 -15.15
CA ALA A 71 -15.62 4.84 -14.94
C ALA A 71 -14.91 6.22 -14.96
N LEU A 72 -13.65 6.28 -14.52
CA LEU A 72 -12.80 7.47 -14.65
C LEU A 72 -12.28 7.71 -16.08
N GLY A 73 -12.63 6.82 -17.03
CA GLY A 73 -12.18 6.86 -18.42
C GLY A 73 -10.81 6.22 -18.64
N GLY A 74 -10.49 5.20 -17.84
CA GLY A 74 -9.32 4.35 -17.99
C GLY A 74 -8.11 4.78 -17.15
N ALA A 75 -7.08 3.94 -17.12
CA ALA A 75 -5.92 4.09 -16.23
C ALA A 75 -5.20 5.44 -16.36
N ALA A 76 -5.09 5.99 -17.57
CA ALA A 76 -4.44 7.28 -17.80
C ALA A 76 -5.21 8.45 -17.14
N ARG A 77 -6.54 8.47 -17.29
CA ARG A 77 -7.39 9.50 -16.66
C ARG A 77 -7.49 9.32 -15.16
N ALA A 78 -7.59 8.07 -14.68
CA ALA A 78 -7.55 7.78 -13.25
C ALA A 78 -6.23 8.26 -12.61
N ARG A 79 -5.08 8.03 -13.26
CA ARG A 79 -3.78 8.55 -12.82
C ARG A 79 -3.77 10.08 -12.81
N LYS A 80 -4.26 10.73 -13.86
CA LYS A 80 -4.34 12.20 -13.93
C LYS A 80 -5.19 12.76 -12.79
N ALA A 81 -6.36 12.17 -12.53
CA ALA A 81 -7.25 12.57 -11.44
C ALA A 81 -6.58 12.40 -10.07
N ALA A 82 -5.89 11.27 -9.84
CA ALA A 82 -5.14 11.04 -8.61
C ALA A 82 -4.04 12.09 -8.38
N LEU A 83 -3.28 12.42 -9.43
CA LEU A 83 -2.20 13.39 -9.37
C LEU A 83 -2.71 14.83 -9.18
N SER A 84 -3.90 15.16 -9.69
CA SER A 84 -4.49 16.49 -9.52
C SER A 84 -5.11 16.75 -8.15
N MET A 85 -5.24 15.73 -7.30
CA MET A 85 -5.71 15.94 -5.93
C MET A 85 -4.69 16.78 -5.14
N PRO A 86 -5.11 17.84 -4.42
CA PRO A 86 -4.20 18.71 -3.70
C PRO A 86 -3.76 18.10 -2.37
N GLY A 87 -2.45 18.01 -2.15
CA GLY A 87 -1.88 17.61 -0.88
C GLY A 87 -2.17 16.16 -0.47
N THR A 88 -1.62 15.79 0.68
CA THR A 88 -1.66 14.42 1.23
C THR A 88 -3.09 13.92 1.47
N ASP A 89 -3.93 14.73 2.11
CA ASP A 89 -5.27 14.29 2.55
C ASP A 89 -6.22 14.00 1.38
N ALA A 90 -6.26 14.87 0.37
CA ALA A 90 -7.10 14.64 -0.80
C ALA A 90 -6.60 13.45 -1.63
N LYS A 91 -5.27 13.29 -1.76
CA LYS A 91 -4.65 12.13 -2.42
C LYS A 91 -4.93 10.82 -1.68
N ILE A 92 -4.94 10.83 -0.35
CA ILE A 92 -5.34 9.68 0.47
C ILE A 92 -6.83 9.40 0.30
N ALA A 93 -7.69 10.41 0.39
CA ALA A 93 -9.13 10.29 0.24
C ALA A 93 -9.51 9.68 -1.12
N PHE A 94 -8.84 10.12 -2.19
CA PHE A 94 -9.01 9.57 -3.53
C PHE A 94 -8.65 8.08 -3.59
N LEU A 95 -7.49 7.68 -3.05
CA LEU A 95 -7.09 6.28 -3.06
C LEU A 95 -8.00 5.39 -2.21
N LYS A 96 -8.59 5.92 -1.14
CA LYS A 96 -9.56 5.20 -0.29
C LYS A 96 -10.89 4.90 -1.00
N LEU A 97 -11.18 5.51 -2.15
CA LEU A 97 -12.31 5.11 -3.00
C LEU A 97 -12.16 3.69 -3.55
N PHE A 98 -10.92 3.19 -3.66
CA PHE A 98 -10.64 1.87 -4.21
C PHE A 98 -10.81 0.76 -3.15
N PRO A 99 -11.63 -0.27 -3.41
CA PRO A 99 -11.86 -1.35 -2.45
C PRO A 99 -10.57 -2.04 -1.98
N GLY A 100 -10.43 -2.16 -0.66
CA GLY A 100 -9.25 -2.75 -0.02
C GLY A 100 -8.09 -1.78 0.17
N VAL A 101 -8.25 -0.48 -0.12
CA VAL A 101 -7.26 0.55 0.20
C VAL A 101 -7.69 1.31 1.45
N GLY A 102 -7.07 0.97 2.59
CA GLY A 102 -7.19 1.73 3.84
C GLY A 102 -6.11 2.82 3.98
N PRO A 103 -6.11 3.58 5.10
CA PRO A 103 -5.18 4.71 5.33
C PRO A 103 -3.71 4.36 5.10
N LYS A 104 -3.27 3.20 5.60
CA LYS A 104 -1.92 2.68 5.41
C LYS A 104 -1.56 2.47 3.94
N TYR A 105 -2.41 1.76 3.19
CA TYR A 105 -2.13 1.44 1.79
C TYR A 105 -2.25 2.66 0.88
N ALA A 106 -3.09 3.63 1.25
CA ALA A 106 -3.15 4.91 0.55
C ALA A 106 -1.81 5.65 0.64
N ARG A 107 -1.23 5.79 1.84
CA ARG A 107 0.11 6.37 2.03
C ARG A 107 1.20 5.57 1.33
N ASN A 108 1.25 4.25 1.56
CA ASN A 108 2.24 3.38 0.92
C ASN A 108 2.27 3.51 -0.61
N SER A 109 1.11 3.67 -1.25
CA SER A 109 1.04 3.78 -2.71
C SER A 109 1.76 5.04 -3.21
N TRP A 110 1.59 6.17 -2.52
CA TRP A 110 2.26 7.43 -2.87
C TRP A 110 3.73 7.46 -2.42
N MET A 111 4.03 6.90 -1.26
CA MET A 111 5.42 6.75 -0.78
C MET A 111 6.24 5.83 -1.68
N ASN A 112 5.66 4.78 -2.26
CA ASN A 112 6.36 3.88 -3.18
C ASN A 112 6.78 4.54 -4.50
N VAL A 113 6.05 5.56 -4.93
CA VAL A 113 6.40 6.36 -6.11
C VAL A 113 7.16 7.65 -5.75
N HIS A 114 7.58 7.78 -4.49
CA HIS A 114 8.34 8.92 -3.98
C HIS A 114 7.69 10.27 -4.34
N HIS A 115 6.38 10.39 -4.11
CA HIS A 115 5.63 11.62 -4.40
C HIS A 115 5.97 12.71 -3.38
N GLU A 116 6.19 13.94 -3.84
CA GLU A 116 6.62 15.10 -3.02
C GLU A 116 5.72 15.37 -1.80
N ASP A 117 4.39 15.37 -1.99
CA ASP A 117 3.41 15.52 -0.89
C ASP A 117 3.49 14.44 0.21
N PHE A 118 4.27 13.37 0.02
CA PHE A 118 4.39 12.25 0.96
C PHE A 118 5.79 12.11 1.56
N LEU A 119 6.72 13.02 1.28
CA LEU A 119 8.07 13.01 1.88
C LEU A 119 8.01 13.19 3.41
N SER A 120 7.10 14.02 3.90
CA SER A 120 6.87 14.24 5.34
C SER A 120 5.87 13.26 5.98
N THR A 121 5.55 12.15 5.30
CA THR A 121 4.57 11.17 5.77
C THR A 121 5.21 9.81 6.05
N ILE A 122 4.59 9.06 6.96
CA ILE A 122 4.99 7.69 7.29
C ILE A 122 3.77 6.76 7.37
N ALA A 123 3.92 5.56 6.82
CA ALA A 123 2.88 4.55 6.86
C ALA A 123 3.02 3.66 8.08
N ILE A 124 2.18 3.89 9.10
CA ILE A 124 2.14 3.06 10.30
C ILE A 124 1.62 1.67 9.94
N ASP A 125 2.53 0.69 9.98
CA ASP A 125 2.24 -0.72 9.82
C ASP A 125 2.66 -1.51 11.07
N SER A 126 2.42 -2.82 11.07
CA SER A 126 2.71 -3.68 12.23
C SER A 126 4.18 -3.67 12.66
N ARG A 127 5.11 -3.33 11.76
CA ARG A 127 6.55 -3.25 12.06
C ARG A 127 6.85 -1.97 12.82
N ILE A 128 6.31 -0.84 12.36
CA ILE A 128 6.39 0.45 13.08
C ILE A 128 5.69 0.35 14.43
N GLN A 129 4.52 -0.30 14.48
CA GLN A 129 3.84 -0.60 15.74
C GLN A 129 4.71 -1.42 16.69
N SER A 130 5.43 -2.43 16.20
CA SER A 130 6.35 -3.23 17.04
C SER A 130 7.47 -2.39 17.65
N ILE A 131 7.94 -1.34 16.97
CA ILE A 131 8.96 -0.42 17.50
C ILE A 131 8.36 0.42 18.62
N SER A 132 7.17 0.99 18.40
CA SER A 132 6.46 1.76 19.45
C SER A 132 6.14 0.89 20.68
N ASP A 133 5.72 -0.35 20.45
CA ASP A 133 5.46 -1.33 21.51
C ASP A 133 6.74 -1.64 22.29
N ALA A 134 7.88 -1.78 21.62
CA ALA A 134 9.18 -2.00 22.25
C ALA A 134 9.63 -0.80 23.11
N MET A 135 9.26 0.41 22.71
CA MET A 135 9.47 1.64 23.51
C MET A 135 8.46 1.82 24.65
N GLY A 136 7.43 0.96 24.73
CA GLY A 136 6.36 1.09 25.72
C GLY A 136 5.38 2.25 25.44
N ILE A 137 5.38 2.80 24.23
CA ILE A 137 4.55 3.96 23.85
C ILE A 137 3.23 3.47 23.23
N ARG A 138 2.13 4.13 23.57
CA ARG A 138 0.81 3.88 22.98
C ARG A 138 0.21 5.17 22.45
N PHE A 139 -0.50 5.04 21.33
CA PHE A 139 -1.18 6.15 20.66
C PHE A 139 -2.69 5.90 20.64
N ARG A 140 -3.47 6.98 20.71
CA ARG A 140 -4.94 6.93 20.70
C ARG A 140 -5.49 6.83 19.29
N SER A 141 -4.75 7.32 18.29
CA SER A 141 -5.14 7.28 16.89
C SER A 141 -3.96 7.02 15.95
N TYR A 142 -4.27 6.73 14.69
CA TYR A 142 -3.26 6.59 13.64
C TYR A 142 -2.51 7.91 13.43
N GLU A 143 -3.23 9.03 13.48
CA GLU A 143 -2.71 10.38 13.24
C GLU A 143 -1.72 10.79 14.33
N GLU A 144 -1.98 10.44 15.59
CA GLU A 144 -1.06 10.66 16.70
C GLU A 144 0.22 9.82 16.54
N HIS A 145 0.06 8.56 16.13
CA HIS A 145 1.18 7.65 15.86
C HIS A 145 2.05 8.14 14.70
N GLU A 146 1.43 8.62 13.62
CA GLU A 146 2.12 9.23 12.49
C GLU A 146 2.83 10.53 12.88
N ALA A 147 2.18 11.40 13.67
CA ALA A 147 2.78 12.65 14.13
C ALA A 147 4.04 12.41 14.97
N PHE A 148 4.00 11.43 15.88
CA PHE A 148 5.16 11.04 16.68
C PHE A 148 6.38 10.70 15.80
N TYR A 149 6.22 9.83 14.81
CA TYR A 149 7.36 9.47 13.96
C TYR A 149 7.79 10.58 13.00
N ARG A 150 6.87 11.48 12.63
CA ARG A 150 7.25 12.69 11.89
C ARG A 150 8.13 13.61 12.75
N ASP A 151 7.79 13.76 14.04
CA ASP A 151 8.60 14.53 14.98
C ASP A 151 9.98 13.89 15.17
N VAL A 152 10.05 12.56 15.32
CA VAL A 152 11.31 11.81 15.39
C VAL A 152 12.17 12.03 14.14
N ALA A 153 11.57 12.00 12.94
CA ALA A 153 12.30 12.23 11.70
C ALA A 153 12.88 13.65 11.64
N ARG A 154 12.06 14.65 12.00
CA ARG A 154 12.48 16.05 12.07
C ARG A 154 13.64 16.23 13.04
N ASP A 155 13.54 15.67 14.23
CA ASP A 155 14.57 15.79 15.26
C ASP A 155 15.88 15.08 14.83
N ALA A 156 15.77 14.05 14.00
CA ALA A 156 16.91 13.37 13.36
C ALA A 156 17.41 14.07 12.08
N GLY A 157 16.83 15.21 11.68
CA GLY A 157 17.24 15.98 10.51
C GLY A 157 16.95 15.29 9.16
N MET A 158 15.91 14.45 9.10
CA MET A 158 15.52 13.72 7.89
C MET A 158 14.02 13.79 7.62
N ASP A 159 13.62 13.42 6.41
CA ASP A 159 12.22 13.30 6.05
C ASP A 159 11.59 12.04 6.69
N ALA A 160 10.30 12.12 7.03
CA ALA A 160 9.59 10.97 7.63
C ALA A 160 9.53 9.76 6.68
N TRP A 161 9.58 10.01 5.37
CA TRP A 161 9.73 8.97 4.36
C TRP A 161 11.08 8.23 4.48
N ASP A 162 12.18 8.96 4.67
CA ASP A 162 13.51 8.37 4.84
C ASP A 162 13.54 7.51 6.11
N LEU A 163 12.96 8.03 7.20
CA LEU A 163 12.83 7.29 8.45
C LEU A 163 12.05 5.98 8.24
N ASP A 164 10.94 5.98 7.50
CA ASP A 164 10.21 4.74 7.13
C ASP A 164 11.11 3.74 6.40
N ARG A 165 11.92 4.20 5.43
CA ARG A 165 12.80 3.31 4.65
C ARG A 165 13.94 2.76 5.48
N ILE A 166 14.49 3.56 6.38
CA ILE A 166 15.52 3.14 7.33
C ILE A 166 14.94 2.10 8.29
N MET A 167 13.82 2.39 8.96
CA MET A 167 13.15 1.43 9.85
C MET A 167 12.68 0.18 9.12
N TYR A 168 12.36 0.27 7.83
CA TYR A 168 12.07 -0.90 7.01
C TYR A 168 13.29 -1.79 6.84
N ARG A 169 14.44 -1.18 6.49
CA ARG A 169 15.65 -1.90 6.12
C ARG A 169 16.44 -2.42 7.31
N PHE A 170 16.49 -1.66 8.39
CA PHE A 170 17.29 -1.90 9.60
C PHE A 170 16.40 -2.15 10.82
N ARG A 171 15.32 -2.91 10.62
CA ARG A 171 14.28 -3.11 11.63
C ARG A 171 14.84 -3.71 12.92
N ASP A 172 15.71 -4.70 12.80
CA ASP A 172 16.15 -5.48 13.95
C ASP A 172 17.16 -4.66 14.78
N GLU A 173 18.02 -3.88 14.10
CA GLU A 173 18.94 -2.92 14.70
C GLU A 173 18.20 -1.80 15.43
N VAL A 174 17.13 -1.27 14.83
CA VAL A 174 16.27 -0.27 15.48
C VAL A 174 15.59 -0.87 16.72
N LEU A 175 15.09 -2.11 16.64
CA LEU A 175 14.46 -2.77 17.78
C LEU A 175 15.44 -3.04 18.92
N GLU A 176 16.69 -3.38 18.62
CA GLU A 176 17.74 -3.54 19.62
C GLU A 176 18.04 -2.21 20.32
N ALA A 177 18.21 -1.14 19.55
CA ALA A 177 18.54 0.18 20.08
C ALA A 177 17.46 0.77 21.00
N VAL A 178 16.17 0.52 20.73
CA VAL A 178 15.07 1.09 21.53
C VAL A 178 14.69 0.26 22.76
N ARG A 179 15.25 -0.95 22.91
CA ARG A 179 15.02 -1.83 24.07
C ARG A 179 16.09 -1.66 25.16
N ALA A 180 17.22 -1.07 24.82
CA ALA A 180 18.31 -0.75 25.72
C ALA A 180 17.99 0.48 26.58
#